data_AF-X1BZB9-F1
#
_entry.id   AF-X1BZB9-F1
#
_cell.length_a   1.000
_cell.length_b   1.000
_cell.length_c   1.000
_cell.angle_alpha   90.00
_cell.angle_beta   90.00
_cell.angle_gamma   90.00
#
_symmetry.space_group_name_H-M   'P 1'
#
loop_
_entity.id
_entity.type
_entity.pdbx_description
1 polymer ?
#
loop_
_entity_poly.entity_id
_entity_poly.type
_entity_poly.pdbx_seq_one_letter_code
_entity_poly.pdbx_strand_id
1 'polypeptide(L)'
;MNKYNQITVEERYHIYAYKKAGFCPTEIAQMLGRHKSAIYRELNRNKGERGYRPKQAHEKASQRRQAACKAVKMTPELVKLIESKICEDWSPEQISGWLRNEHSLMISHERIYQHI
;
A
#
# COMPACT_ATOMS: atom_id res chain seq x y z
N MET A 1 15.89 -5.34 -13.16
CA MET A 1 14.81 -5.57 -12.16
C MET A 1 13.59 -4.75 -12.59
N ASN A 2 12.51 -5.38 -13.05
CA ASN A 2 11.35 -4.64 -13.57
C ASN A 2 10.63 -3.96 -12.39
N LYS A 3 10.70 -2.64 -12.31
CA LYS A 3 10.17 -1.86 -11.19
C LYS A 3 8.66 -2.12 -11.11
N TYR A 4 8.18 -2.65 -9.99
CA TYR A 4 6.76 -2.91 -9.81
C TYR A 4 5.98 -1.60 -9.85
N ASN A 5 5.37 -1.30 -10.98
CA ASN A 5 4.55 -0.11 -11.15
C ASN A 5 3.07 -0.48 -11.13
N GLN A 6 2.31 0.23 -10.31
CA GLN A 6 0.87 0.02 -10.20
C GLN A 6 0.17 0.43 -11.49
N ILE A 7 -0.98 -0.16 -11.76
CA ILE A 7 -1.85 0.35 -12.83
C ILE A 7 -2.42 1.69 -12.37
N THR A 8 -2.17 2.75 -13.13
CA THR A 8 -2.61 4.12 -12.80
C THR A 8 -4.10 4.29 -13.04
N VAL A 9 -4.66 5.46 -12.72
CA VAL A 9 -6.09 5.72 -12.99
C VAL A 9 -6.31 5.82 -14.49
N GLU A 10 -5.42 6.55 -15.18
CA GLU A 10 -5.44 6.78 -16.64
C GLU A 10 -5.36 5.46 -17.39
N GLU A 11 -4.44 4.57 -17.00
CA GLU A 11 -4.34 3.24 -17.58
C GLU A 11 -5.62 2.42 -17.41
N ARG A 12 -6.37 2.57 -16.29
CA ARG A 12 -7.67 1.89 -16.14
C ARG A 12 -8.71 2.42 -17.12
N TYR A 13 -8.71 3.72 -17.40
CA TYR A 13 -9.57 4.29 -18.44
C TYR A 13 -9.22 3.75 -19.83
N HIS A 14 -7.93 3.63 -20.16
CA HIS A 14 -7.50 3.00 -21.40
C HIS A 14 -7.88 1.51 -21.47
N ILE A 15 -7.65 0.73 -20.40
CA ILE A 15 -8.08 -0.67 -20.32
C ILE A 15 -9.59 -0.80 -20.57
N TYR A 16 -10.40 0.11 -20.01
CA TYR A 16 -11.83 0.12 -20.23
C TYR A 16 -12.20 0.42 -21.69
N ALA A 17 -11.59 1.45 -22.29
CA ALA A 17 -11.82 1.83 -23.68
C ALA A 17 -11.44 0.69 -24.64
N TYR A 18 -10.26 0.10 -24.48
CA TYR A 18 -9.82 -1.02 -25.30
C TYR A 18 -10.70 -2.26 -25.12
N LYS A 19 -11.09 -2.57 -23.88
CA LYS A 19 -12.01 -3.69 -23.65
C LYS A 19 -13.38 -3.46 -24.30
N LYS A 20 -13.87 -2.21 -24.30
CA LYS A 20 -15.11 -1.83 -25.00
C LYS A 20 -14.98 -1.95 -26.52
N ALA A 21 -13.79 -1.71 -27.05
CA ALA A 21 -13.45 -1.88 -28.46
C ALA A 21 -13.13 -3.34 -28.85
N GLY A 22 -13.25 -4.31 -27.93
CA GLY A 22 -13.12 -5.74 -28.24
C GLY A 22 -11.69 -6.30 -28.15
N PHE A 23 -10.71 -5.51 -27.71
CA PHE A 23 -9.33 -5.96 -27.59
C PHE A 23 -9.18 -7.01 -26.48
N CYS A 24 -8.36 -8.02 -26.74
CA CYS A 24 -8.01 -9.04 -25.76
C CYS A 24 -6.97 -8.50 -24.75
N PRO A 25 -6.85 -9.11 -23.55
CA PRO A 25 -5.91 -8.67 -22.53
C PRO A 25 -4.44 -8.60 -22.97
N THR A 26 -4.04 -9.41 -23.96
CA THR A 26 -2.68 -9.42 -24.52
C THR A 26 -2.40 -8.18 -25.34
N GLU A 27 -3.34 -7.78 -26.22
CA GLU A 27 -3.23 -6.57 -27.03
C GLU A 27 -3.24 -5.33 -26.13
N ILE A 28 -4.12 -5.29 -25.14
CA ILE A 28 -4.16 -4.20 -24.14
C ILE A 28 -2.81 -4.06 -23.42
N ALA A 29 -2.18 -5.19 -23.07
CA ALA A 29 -0.88 -5.19 -22.41
C ALA A 29 0.20 -4.61 -23.33
N GLN A 30 0.21 -4.99 -24.61
CA GLN A 30 1.15 -4.45 -25.60
C GLN A 30 0.95 -2.94 -25.82
N MET A 31 -0.29 -2.49 -26.00
CA MET A 31 -0.63 -1.08 -26.20
C MET A 31 -0.23 -0.18 -25.01
N LEU A 32 -0.30 -0.72 -23.79
CA LEU A 32 0.06 0.00 -22.57
C LEU A 32 1.53 -0.20 -22.16
N GLY A 33 2.32 -0.98 -22.91
CA GLY A 33 3.68 -1.34 -22.51
C GLY A 33 3.75 -2.09 -21.17
N ARG A 34 2.69 -2.82 -20.81
CA ARG A 34 2.57 -3.57 -19.55
C ARG A 34 2.71 -5.06 -19.79
N HIS A 35 3.10 -5.79 -18.75
CA HIS A 35 3.12 -7.25 -18.82
C HIS A 35 1.70 -7.82 -18.84
N LYS A 36 1.43 -8.84 -19.66
CA LYS A 36 0.11 -9.50 -19.79
C LYS A 36 -0.51 -9.90 -18.45
N SER A 37 0.30 -10.40 -17.51
CA SER A 37 -0.18 -10.80 -16.18
C SER A 37 -0.63 -9.63 -15.31
N ALA A 38 -0.14 -8.41 -15.56
CA ALA A 38 -0.60 -7.21 -14.86
C ALA A 38 -2.02 -6.85 -15.29
N ILE A 39 -2.29 -6.84 -16.61
CA ILE A 39 -3.63 -6.60 -17.16
C ILE A 39 -4.61 -7.68 -16.72
N TYR A 40 -4.19 -8.95 -16.77
CA TYR A 40 -5.03 -10.07 -16.32
C TYR A 40 -5.40 -9.96 -14.83
N ARG A 41 -4.43 -9.66 -13.97
CA ARG A 41 -4.68 -9.44 -12.53
C ARG A 41 -5.57 -8.23 -12.28
N GLU A 42 -5.37 -7.14 -12.99
CA GLU A 42 -6.21 -5.93 -12.89
C GLU A 42 -7.66 -6.27 -13.24
N LEU A 43 -7.90 -6.88 -14.40
CA LEU A 43 -9.24 -7.25 -14.86
C LEU A 43 -9.94 -8.25 -13.94
N ASN A 44 -9.21 -9.21 -13.35
CA ASN A 44 -9.79 -10.21 -12.47
C ASN A 44 -10.04 -9.69 -11.06
N ARG A 45 -9.09 -8.96 -10.47
CA ARG A 45 -9.17 -8.52 -9.07
C ARG A 45 -10.04 -7.28 -8.88
N ASN A 46 -10.17 -6.46 -9.91
CA ASN A 46 -10.79 -5.14 -9.79
C ASN A 46 -12.07 -4.98 -10.63
N LYS A 47 -12.64 -6.07 -11.17
CA LYS A 47 -13.99 -6.06 -11.77
C LYS A 47 -15.10 -6.05 -10.71
N GLY A 48 -16.23 -5.43 -11.03
CA GLY A 48 -17.50 -5.61 -10.32
C GLY A 48 -18.35 -6.73 -10.94
N GLU A 49 -19.54 -6.95 -10.38
CA GLU A 49 -20.50 -7.94 -10.89
C GLU A 49 -20.95 -7.61 -12.32
N ARG A 50 -21.14 -6.32 -12.61
CA ARG A 50 -21.50 -5.80 -13.94
C ARG A 50 -20.30 -5.57 -14.86
N GLY A 51 -19.16 -6.18 -14.57
CA GLY A 51 -17.93 -6.08 -15.35
C GLY A 51 -16.93 -5.04 -14.86
N TYR A 52 -16.04 -4.61 -15.75
CA TYR A 52 -14.91 -3.73 -15.41
C TYR A 52 -15.28 -2.25 -15.57
N ARG A 53 -15.07 -1.44 -14.52
CA ARG A 53 -15.29 0.02 -14.53
C ARG A 53 -14.10 0.72 -13.87
N PRO A 54 -13.47 1.73 -14.50
CA PRO A 54 -12.22 2.33 -14.01
C PRO A 54 -12.28 2.85 -12.58
N LYS A 55 -13.32 3.63 -12.24
CA LYS A 55 -13.50 4.23 -10.91
C LYS A 55 -13.59 3.15 -9.82
N GLN A 56 -14.48 2.18 -10.00
CA GLN A 56 -14.62 1.04 -9.08
C GLN A 56 -13.32 0.24 -8.97
N ALA A 57 -12.63 0.01 -10.09
CA ALA A 57 -11.39 -0.75 -10.11
C ALA A 57 -10.29 -0.05 -9.31
N HIS A 58 -10.22 1.28 -9.39
CA HIS A 58 -9.32 2.10 -8.59
C HIS A 58 -9.66 2.03 -7.09
N GLU A 59 -10.93 2.20 -6.73
CA GLU A 59 -11.40 2.10 -5.34
C GLU A 59 -11.05 0.74 -4.73
N LYS A 60 -11.33 -0.37 -5.43
CA LYS A 60 -10.97 -1.73 -4.99
C LYS A 60 -9.46 -1.90 -4.80
N ALA A 61 -8.66 -1.36 -5.72
CA ALA A 61 -7.20 -1.42 -5.61
C ALA A 61 -6.68 -0.61 -4.40
N SER A 62 -7.28 0.56 -4.14
CA SER A 62 -6.95 1.42 -3.00
C SER A 62 -7.34 0.77 -1.67
N GLN A 63 -8.58 0.27 -1.56
CA GLN A 63 -9.07 -0.44 -0.38
C GLN A 63 -8.20 -1.66 -0.06
N ARG A 64 -7.84 -2.47 -1.06
CA ARG A 64 -6.94 -3.62 -0.84
C ARG A 64 -5.57 -3.18 -0.33
N ARG A 65 -5.07 -2.03 -0.76
CA ARG A 65 -3.78 -1.49 -0.28
C ARG A 65 -3.89 -0.97 1.14
N GLN A 66 -5.01 -0.34 1.50
CA GLN A 66 -5.26 0.14 2.85
C GLN A 66 -5.45 -1.03 3.83
N ALA A 67 -6.17 -2.07 3.39
CA ALA A 67 -6.45 -3.28 4.17
C ALA A 67 -5.28 -4.26 4.23
N ALA A 68 -4.28 -4.14 3.34
CA ALA A 68 -3.08 -4.95 3.44
C ALA A 68 -2.41 -4.66 4.78
N CYS A 69 -2.39 -5.66 5.68
CA CYS A 69 -1.78 -5.55 7.00
C CYS A 69 -0.37 -5.02 6.86
N LYS A 70 -0.19 -3.74 7.19
CA LYS A 70 1.13 -3.18 7.42
C LYS A 70 1.53 -3.64 8.81
N ALA A 71 2.79 -4.04 8.99
CA ALA A 71 3.29 -4.27 10.34
C ALA A 71 3.10 -2.98 11.15
N VAL A 72 2.09 -2.97 12.02
CA VAL A 72 1.81 -1.85 12.91
C VAL A 72 2.86 -1.91 13.99
N LYS A 73 3.94 -1.14 13.81
CA LYS A 73 5.03 -1.09 14.79
C LYS A 73 4.63 -0.37 16.08
N MET A 74 3.64 0.53 16.03
CA MET A 74 3.10 1.24 17.20
C MET A 74 1.79 0.61 17.65
N THR A 75 1.85 -0.41 18.48
CA THR A 75 0.64 -0.93 19.15
C THR A 75 0.22 0.02 20.28
N PRO A 76 -1.05 0.00 20.71
CA PRO A 76 -1.50 0.85 21.83
C PRO A 76 -0.70 0.65 23.12
N GLU A 77 -0.24 -0.57 23.40
CA GLU A 77 0.59 -0.88 24.57
C GLU A 77 1.95 -0.21 24.47
N LEU A 78 2.54 -0.21 23.27
CA LEU A 78 3.84 0.40 23.03
C LEU A 78 3.79 1.92 23.03
N VAL A 79 2.69 2.50 22.52
CA VAL A 79 2.40 3.93 22.63
C VAL A 79 2.38 4.37 24.10
N LYS A 80 1.63 3.65 24.95
CA LYS A 80 1.61 3.94 26.39
C LYS A 80 2.99 3.85 27.03
N LEU A 81 3.80 2.87 26.61
CA LEU A 81 5.16 2.69 27.11
C LEU A 81 6.05 3.87 26.70
N ILE A 82 5.94 4.35 25.47
CA ILE A 82 6.66 5.51 24.97
C ILE A 82 6.24 6.77 25.72
N GLU A 83 4.93 7.00 25.87
CA GLU A 83 4.38 8.12 26.66
C GLU A 83 4.90 8.11 28.10
N SER A 84 4.97 6.93 28.75
CA SER A 84 5.55 6.84 30.10
C SER A 84 7.02 7.25 30.16
N LYS A 85 7.80 6.93 29.12
CA LYS A 85 9.23 7.30 29.05
C LYS A 85 9.43 8.77 28.73
N ILE A 86 8.55 9.37 27.93
CA ILE A 86 8.53 10.81 27.70
C ILE A 86 8.22 11.57 28.99
N CYS A 87 7.27 11.09 29.79
CA CYS A 87 6.97 11.66 31.11
C CYS A 87 8.14 11.55 32.10
N GLU A 88 9.09 10.63 31.86
CA GLU A 88 10.35 10.50 32.59
C GLU A 88 11.47 11.38 31.98
N ASP A 89 11.15 12.31 31.07
CA ASP A 89 12.07 13.18 30.34
C ASP A 89 13.08 12.46 29.42
N TRP A 90 12.75 11.27 28.92
CA TRP A 90 13.59 10.58 27.94
C TRP A 90 13.44 11.19 26.55
N SER A 91 14.57 11.43 25.88
CA SER A 91 14.58 11.83 24.46
C SER A 91 14.12 10.68 23.54
N PRO A 92 13.50 10.97 22.39
CA PRO A 92 13.12 9.97 21.39
C PRO A 92 14.26 9.04 20.95
N GLU A 93 15.50 9.54 20.92
CA GLU A 93 16.70 8.76 20.65
C GLU A 93 17.00 7.75 21.76
N GLN A 94 16.88 8.14 23.03
CA GLN A 94 17.02 7.25 24.18
C GLN A 94 15.92 6.18 24.18
N ILE A 95 14.68 6.56 23.91
CA ILE A 95 13.55 5.63 23.83
C ILE A 95 13.78 4.63 22.68
N SER A 96 14.21 5.10 21.51
CA SER A 96 14.54 4.23 20.36
C SER A 96 15.65 3.21 20.71
N GLY A 97 16.71 3.66 21.37
CA GLY A 97 17.80 2.79 21.82
C GLY A 97 17.36 1.78 22.87
N TRP A 98 16.54 2.21 23.84
CA TRP A 98 16.00 1.35 24.89
C TRP A 98 15.04 0.29 24.34
N LEU A 99 14.13 0.66 23.44
CA LEU A 99 13.24 -0.27 22.76
C LEU A 99 14.00 -1.34 21.96
N ARG A 100 15.13 -0.95 21.35
CA ARG A 100 16.00 -1.89 20.65
C ARG A 100 16.66 -2.88 21.61
N ASN A 101 17.12 -2.42 22.76
CA ASN A 101 17.87 -3.23 23.71
C ASN A 101 16.98 -4.16 24.55
N GLU A 102 15.90 -3.63 25.12
CA GLU A 102 15.05 -4.38 26.07
C GLU A 102 13.90 -5.12 25.41
N HIS A 103 13.35 -4.58 24.31
CA HIS A 103 12.17 -5.15 23.66
C HIS A 103 12.46 -5.73 22.28
N SER A 104 13.70 -5.66 21.78
CA SER A 104 14.06 -6.05 20.41
C SER A 104 13.20 -5.37 19.34
N LEU A 105 12.66 -4.18 19.65
CA LEU A 105 11.77 -3.42 18.77
C LEU A 105 12.55 -2.33 18.05
N MET A 106 12.52 -2.36 16.72
CA MET A 106 13.17 -1.36 15.88
C MET A 106 12.19 -0.27 15.45
N ILE A 107 12.05 0.74 16.30
CA ILE A 107 11.32 1.99 16.02
C ILE A 107 12.34 3.12 15.91
N SER A 108 12.27 3.89 14.81
CA SER A 108 13.11 5.07 14.64
C SER A 108 12.67 6.19 15.59
N HIS A 109 13.63 6.96 16.09
CA HIS A 109 13.36 8.18 16.86
C HIS A 109 12.45 9.15 16.09
N GLU A 110 12.61 9.28 14.76
CA GLU A 110 11.70 10.08 13.91
C GLU A 110 10.23 9.64 14.05
N ARG A 111 9.97 8.34 14.16
CA ARG A 111 8.61 7.82 14.32
C ARG A 111 8.05 8.05 15.73
N ILE A 112 8.93 8.15 16.72
CA ILE A 112 8.57 8.59 18.07
C ILE A 112 8.26 10.09 18.02
N TYR A 113 9.08 10.92 17.37
CA TYR A 113 8.81 12.35 17.17
C TYR A 113 7.48 12.62 16.44
N GLN A 114 7.13 11.84 15.41
CA GLN A 114 5.84 11.99 14.71
C GLN A 114 4.62 11.60 15.57
N HIS A 115 4.86 10.91 16.68
CA HIS A 115 3.82 10.43 17.59
C HIS A 115 3.58 11.38 18.77
N ILE A 116 4.64 12.04 19.25
CA ILE A 116 4.59 13.16 20.22
C ILE A 116 3.93 14.37 19.56
#